data_AF-A0A5K1G0V7-F1
#
_entry.id   AF-A0A5K1G0V7-F1
#
_cell.length_a   1.000
_cell.length_b   1.000
_cell.length_c   1.000
_cell.angle_alpha   90.00
_cell.angle_beta   90.00
_cell.angle_gamma   90.00
#
_symmetry.space_group_name_H-M   'P 1'
#
loop_
_entity.id
_entity.type
_entity.pdbx_description
1 polymer ?
#
loop_
_entity_poly.entity_id
_entity_poly.type
_entity_poly.pdbx_seq_one_letter_code
_entity_poly.pdbx_strand_id
1 'polypeptide(L)' 'MAAFHLTTALFLLLLLFPHSSLADHDYGDALRKCILFFEGQRSGKLPPSQRLSWRRDSALRDGSLAG' A
#
# COMPACT_ATOMS: atom_id res chain seq x y z
N MET A 1 -44.35 -19.96 13.11
CA MET A 1 -43.26 -20.84 13.61
C MET A 1 -42.35 -21.32 12.48
N ALA A 2 -42.87 -21.98 11.42
CA ALA A 2 -42.03 -22.50 10.32
C ALA A 2 -41.11 -21.46 9.63
N ALA A 3 -41.61 -20.25 9.33
CA ALA A 3 -40.80 -19.19 8.71
C ALA A 3 -39.64 -18.71 9.59
N PHE A 4 -39.81 -18.72 10.92
CA PHE A 4 -38.76 -18.34 11.88
C PHE A 4 -37.66 -19.41 11.96
N HIS A 5 -38.01 -20.69 11.81
CA HIS A 5 -37.04 -21.78 11.73
C HIS A 5 -36.27 -21.76 10.41
N LEU A 6 -36.91 -21.36 9.30
CA LEU A 6 -36.25 -21.25 8.00
C LEU A 6 -35.24 -20.08 7.98
N THR A 7 -35.60 -18.92 8.53
CA THR A 7 -34.69 -17.77 8.60
C THR A 7 -33.51 -18.02 9.53
N THR A 8 -33.75 -18.67 10.67
CA THR A 8 -32.66 -19.07 11.59
C THR A 8 -31.75 -20.13 10.97
N ALA A 9 -32.30 -21.12 10.26
CA ALA A 9 -31.50 -22.11 9.55
C ALA A 9 -30.65 -21.48 8.43
N LEU A 10 -31.20 -20.54 7.66
CA LEU A 10 -30.45 -19.81 6.63
C LEU A 10 -29.34 -18.95 7.26
N PHE A 11 -29.61 -18.27 8.37
CA PHE A 11 -28.60 -17.49 9.08
C PHE A 11 -27.46 -18.37 9.61
N LEU A 12 -27.79 -19.52 10.20
CA LEU A 12 -26.78 -20.48 10.66
C LEU A 12 -25.97 -21.07 9.49
N LEU A 13 -26.62 -21.36 8.36
CA LEU A 13 -25.94 -21.80 7.13
C LEU A 13 -24.97 -20.73 6.61
N LEU A 14 -25.34 -19.45 6.67
CA LEU A 14 -24.47 -18.34 6.28
C LEU A 14 -23.23 -18.20 7.16
N LEU A 15 -23.33 -18.54 8.46
CA LEU A 15 -22.18 -18.54 9.38
C LEU A 15 -21.21 -19.71 9.15
N LEU A 16 -21.64 -20.77 8.45
CA LEU A 16 -20.80 -21.92 8.11
C LEU A 16 -19.95 -21.70 6.85
N PHE A 17 -20.21 -20.64 6.08
CA PHE A 17 -19.33 -20.30 4.97
C PHE A 17 -18.02 -19.73 5.52
N PRO A 18 -16.86 -20.28 5.09
CA PRO A 18 -15.59 -19.66 5.41
C PRO A 18 -15.65 -18.24 4.86
N HIS A 19 -15.48 -17.27 5.75
CA HIS A 19 -15.20 -15.92 5.31
C HIS A 19 -13.86 -16.02 4.62
N SER A 20 -13.81 -15.82 3.31
CA SER A 20 -12.55 -15.63 2.60
C SER A 20 -11.81 -14.55 3.37
N SER A 21 -10.81 -14.92 4.16
CA SER A 21 -9.96 -13.95 4.81
C SER A 21 -9.38 -13.14 3.66
N LEU A 22 -9.76 -11.86 3.59
CA LEU A 22 -9.04 -10.90 2.75
C LEU A 22 -7.57 -11.16 3.04
N ALA A 23 -6.81 -11.53 2.00
CA ALA A 23 -5.44 -12.02 2.12
C ALA A 23 -4.70 -11.24 3.21
N ASP A 24 -3.98 -11.91 4.10
CA ASP A 24 -3.19 -11.23 5.12
C ASP A 24 -2.21 -10.28 4.41
N HIS A 25 -2.54 -8.99 4.42
CA HIS A 25 -1.78 -8.00 3.68
C HIS A 25 -0.55 -7.68 4.50
N ASP A 26 0.63 -7.91 3.92
CA ASP A 26 1.88 -7.47 4.53
C ASP A 26 1.97 -5.94 4.50
N TYR A 27 1.42 -5.30 5.53
CA TYR A 27 1.47 -3.86 5.71
C TYR A 27 2.90 -3.34 5.92
N GLY A 28 3.82 -4.20 6.37
CA GLY A 28 5.25 -3.86 6.47
C GLY A 28 5.85 -3.67 5.08
N ASP A 29 5.60 -4.60 4.16
CA ASP A 29 6.03 -4.47 2.77
C ASP A 29 5.32 -3.31 2.05
N ALA A 30 4.02 -3.12 2.31
CA ALA A 30 3.27 -1.98 1.77
C ALA A 30 3.88 -0.63 2.21
N LEU A 31 4.13 -0.46 3.51
CA LEU A 31 4.76 0.75 4.04
C LEU A 31 6.17 0.97 3.47
N ARG A 32 6.98 -0.11 3.38
CA ARG A 32 8.31 -0.07 2.79
C ARG A 32 8.28 0.43 1.35
N LYS A 33 7.33 -0.02 0.54
CA LYS A 33 7.13 0.42 -0.85
C LYS A 33 6.64 1.87 -0.92
N CYS A 34 5.74 2.29 -0.04
CA CYS A 34 5.31 3.70 0.04
C CYS A 34 6.50 4.63 0.31
N ILE A 35 7.41 4.25 1.21
CA ILE A 35 8.63 5.04 1.48
C ILE A 35 9.54 5.04 0.24
N LEU A 36 9.77 3.89 -0.40
CA LEU A 36 10.57 3.80 -1.63
C LEU A 36 10.00 4.66 -2.77
N PHE A 37 8.68 4.77 -2.89
CA PHE A 37 8.03 5.65 -3.86
C PHE A 37 8.46 7.11 -3.68
N PHE A 38 8.41 7.63 -2.45
CA PHE A 38 8.83 9.01 -2.17
C PHE A 38 10.35 9.21 -2.32
N GLU A 39 11.18 8.23 -1.96
CA GLU A 39 12.62 8.27 -2.27
C GLU A 39 12.88 8.39 -3.78
N GLY A 40 12.04 7.73 -4.57
CA GLY A 40 12.05 7.80 -6.02
C GLY A 40 11.59 9.14 -6.59
N GLN A 41 10.99 10.03 -5.81
CA GLN A 41 10.57 11.36 -6.27
C GLN A 41 11.55 12.48 -5.89
N ARG A 42 12.64 12.17 -5.17
CA ARG A 42 13.64 13.17 -4.76
C ARG A 42 14.27 13.86 -5.98
N SER A 43 14.28 15.20 -5.96
CA SER A 43 15.03 16.06 -6.88
C SER A 43 16.34 16.51 -6.23
N GLY A 44 17.26 17.08 -7.00
CA GLY A 44 18.55 17.57 -6.52
C GLY A 44 19.62 16.49 -6.47
N LYS A 45 20.65 16.74 -5.65
CA LYS A 45 21.73 15.79 -5.41
C LYS A 45 21.24 14.67 -4.51
N LEU A 46 21.37 13.43 -4.97
CA LEU A 46 20.92 12.26 -4.25
C LEU A 46 21.89 11.89 -3.13
N PRO A 47 21.40 11.36 -1.99
CA PRO A 47 22.26 10.87 -0.93
C PRO A 47 23.01 9.59 -1.39
N PRO A 48 24.23 9.33 -0.87
CA PRO A 48 25.00 8.13 -1.22
C PRO A 48 24.32 6.83 -0.78
N SER A 49 23.39 6.90 0.17
CA SER A 49 22.55 5.79 0.64
C SER A 49 21.28 5.58 -0.19
N GLN A 50 21.13 6.23 -1.35
CA GLN A 50 19.99 6.05 -2.25
C GLN A 50 19.84 4.58 -2.66
N ARG A 51 18.64 4.03 -2.48
CA ARG A 51 18.36 2.60 -2.72
C ARG A 51 17.95 2.29 -4.16
N LEU A 52 17.47 3.29 -4.90
CA LEU A 52 16.98 3.15 -6.27
C LEU A 52 18.11 3.36 -7.29
N SER A 53 18.67 2.26 -7.80
CA SER A 53 19.81 2.26 -8.73
C SER A 53 19.57 2.97 -10.06
N TRP A 54 18.32 3.14 -10.45
CA TRP A 54 17.93 3.82 -11.68
C TRP A 54 17.79 5.35 -11.50
N ARG A 55 17.80 5.88 -10.27
CA ARG A 55 17.79 7.33 -10.01
C ARG A 55 19.21 7.91 -10.04
N ARG A 56 19.34 9.16 -10.47
CA ARG A 56 20.58 9.97 -10.43
C ARG A 56 20.27 11.41 -10.06
N ASP A 57 21.31 12.19 -9.78
CA ASP A 57 21.23 13.62 -9.52
C ASP A 57 20.47 14.34 -10.65
N SER A 58 19.55 15.23 -10.28
CA SER A 58 18.72 15.99 -11.22
C SER A 58 18.48 17.41 -10.71
N ALA A 59 18.06 18.32 -11.59
CA ALA A 59 17.59 19.67 -11.20
C ALA A 59 18.59 20.48 -10.32
N LEU A 60 19.89 20.24 -10.49
CA LEU A 60 20.95 20.84 -9.64
C LEU A 60 21.09 22.36 -9.79
N ARG A 61 20.49 22.95 -10.83
CA ARG A 61 20.54 24.38 -11.13
C ARG A 61 19.17 25.05 -11.01
N ASP A 62 18.16 24.35 -10.48
CA ASP A 62 16.83 24.92 -10.27
C ASP A 62 16.95 26.12 -9.33
N GLY A 63 16.32 27.24 -9.72
CA GLY A 63 16.41 28.51 -8.98
C GLY A 63 17.67 29.36 -9.22
N SER A 64 18.64 28.90 -10.02
CA SER A 64 19.90 29.64 -10.25
C SER A 64 19.76 30.99 -10.94
N LEU A 65 18.64 31.22 -11.65
CA LEU A 65 18.30 32.48 -12.32
C LEU A 65 17.06 33.14 -11.71
N ALA A 66 16.55 32.61 -10.59
CA ALA A 66 15.43 33.20 -9.87
C ALA A 66 15.98 34.29 -8.93
N GLY A 67 16.11 35.51 -9.45
CA GLY A 67 16.60 36.70 -8.75
C GLY A 67 16.25 37.95 -9.53
#